data_AF-A0A2N1XA94-F1
#
_entry.id   AF-A0A2N1XA94-F1
#
_cell.length_a   1.000
_cell.length_b   1.000
_cell.length_c   1.000
_cell.angle_alpha   90.00
_cell.angle_beta   90.00
_cell.angle_gamma   90.00
#
_symmetry.space_group_name_H-M   'P 1'
#
loop_
_entity.id
_entity.type
_entity.pdbx_description
1 polymer ?
#
loop_
_entity_poly.entity_id
_entity_poly.type
_entity_poly.pdbx_seq_one_letter_code
_entity_poly.pdbx_strand_id
1 'polypeptide(L)'
;MNTFATLELAPSLSQGLDALGYTEMTPVQAQGLPLILAGSDLIAQAPTGSGKTAAFGLGLLQRIDVTNARVQALVLCPTRELADQVAKEIRKLATGIANLKVLLLVGGVSLRPQLASLGRPPHVIVGTPGRVLELLKQQALKLGAVRTLVLDEADRMLDMGFEDDIRQIAGKTGKERQTLLFSATYPAAIRELAPSLMREPAEITVDAALEQPAIEQIFHEVDAAQRAGAIAALLLTHRPESAVVFCNMRRDTEELVAALRGFGFSALALHGDMEQRDRDEILLRFANGSCSVLAASDVAARGLDIKDLAAVINYELPSDPDVYLHRIGRTGRAGRGGMALSLVAPREMPRAHALRDQHGQDYRWASVVPLRTRSGEAPQAKMATLRIDAGKTDKLRAGDILGALTGDTGLSASAIGKIDIFPTRSYVAIRRDLLAQALKRLSAGKIKGRNFRVRAIQ
;
A
#
# COMPACT_ATOMS: atom_id res chain seq x y z
N MET A 1 1.89 -10.53 30.22
CA MET A 1 1.62 -9.23 29.54
C MET A 1 2.48 -9.19 28.29
N ASN A 2 1.90 -9.00 27.12
CA ASN A 2 2.63 -8.93 25.84
C ASN A 2 3.11 -7.50 25.58
N THR A 3 3.91 -6.91 26.48
CA THR A 3 4.41 -5.54 26.31
C THR A 3 5.83 -5.54 25.75
N PHE A 4 6.17 -4.54 24.93
CA PHE A 4 7.54 -4.36 24.42
C PHE A 4 8.56 -4.18 25.55
N ALA A 5 8.12 -3.72 26.74
CA ALA A 5 8.99 -3.55 27.90
C ALA A 5 9.57 -4.88 28.45
N THR A 6 9.03 -6.04 28.05
CA THR A 6 9.62 -7.35 28.42
C THR A 6 10.81 -7.74 27.55
N LEU A 7 11.16 -6.95 26.53
CA LEU A 7 12.25 -7.23 25.60
C LEU A 7 13.43 -6.30 25.84
N GLU A 8 14.65 -6.81 25.64
CA GLU A 8 15.90 -6.05 25.73
C GLU A 8 16.13 -5.21 24.45
N LEU A 9 15.31 -4.17 24.26
CA LEU A 9 15.45 -3.23 23.16
C LEU A 9 16.43 -2.11 23.52
N ALA A 10 17.20 -1.65 22.54
CA ALA A 10 18.05 -0.48 22.69
C ALA A 10 17.20 0.76 23.04
N PRO A 11 17.66 1.66 23.94
CA PRO A 11 16.87 2.84 24.37
C PRO A 11 16.39 3.73 23.22
N SER A 12 17.15 3.79 22.12
CA SER A 12 16.78 4.52 20.91
C SER A 12 15.54 3.96 20.20
N LEU A 13 15.25 2.67 20.34
CA LEU A 13 14.06 2.03 19.77
C LEU A 13 12.81 2.30 20.61
N SER A 14 12.94 2.36 21.94
CA SER A 14 11.84 2.70 22.84
C SER A 14 11.24 4.06 22.49
N GLN A 15 12.08 5.06 22.17
CA GLN A 15 11.59 6.38 21.69
C GLN A 15 10.76 6.27 20.41
N GLY A 16 11.12 5.35 19.51
CA GLY A 16 10.37 5.10 18.28
C GLY A 16 9.02 4.43 18.55
N LEU A 17 8.97 3.48 19.48
CA LEU A 17 7.73 2.84 19.93
C LEU A 17 6.79 3.85 20.60
N ASP A 18 7.30 4.69 21.48
CA ASP A 18 6.54 5.74 22.17
C ASP A 18 5.96 6.76 21.17
N ALA A 19 6.77 7.21 20.20
CA ALA A 19 6.32 8.12 19.16
C ALA A 19 5.21 7.54 18.25
N LEU A 20 5.16 6.22 18.13
CA LEU A 20 4.12 5.49 17.39
C LEU A 20 2.93 5.09 18.26
N GLY A 21 3.02 5.25 19.59
CA GLY A 21 2.00 4.81 20.54
C GLY A 21 1.91 3.28 20.66
N TYR A 22 3.01 2.55 20.40
CA TYR A 22 3.04 1.10 20.50
C TYR A 22 3.26 0.64 21.94
N THR A 23 2.19 0.25 22.62
CA THR A 23 2.23 -0.18 24.03
C THR A 23 2.27 -1.70 24.19
N GLU A 24 1.57 -2.43 23.31
CA GLU A 24 1.43 -3.88 23.34
C GLU A 24 1.82 -4.51 22.01
N MET A 25 2.42 -5.70 22.08
CA MET A 25 2.80 -6.49 20.93
C MET A 25 1.60 -7.24 20.35
N THR A 26 1.44 -7.18 19.04
CA THR A 26 0.53 -8.08 18.31
C THR A 26 1.01 -9.53 18.41
N PRO A 27 0.16 -10.54 18.12
CA PRO A 27 0.57 -11.95 18.23
C PRO A 27 1.83 -12.30 17.42
N VAL A 28 1.96 -11.76 16.19
CA VAL A 28 3.16 -11.99 15.36
C VAL A 28 4.41 -11.31 15.92
N GLN A 29 4.25 -10.17 16.60
CA GLN A 29 5.35 -9.50 17.28
C GLN A 29 5.76 -10.26 18.54
N ALA A 30 4.80 -10.69 19.36
CA ALA A 30 5.05 -11.43 20.59
C ALA A 30 5.75 -12.77 20.35
N GLN A 31 5.40 -13.48 19.27
CA GLN A 31 6.05 -14.74 18.90
C GLN A 31 7.36 -14.53 18.12
N GLY A 32 7.38 -13.58 17.18
CA GLY A 32 8.49 -13.42 16.25
C GLY A 32 9.62 -12.53 16.77
N LEU A 33 9.31 -11.41 17.42
CA LEU A 33 10.33 -10.42 17.81
C LEU A 33 11.40 -10.98 18.75
N PRO A 34 11.08 -11.81 19.78
CA PRO A 34 12.12 -12.43 20.62
C PRO A 34 13.12 -13.27 19.81
N LEU A 35 12.63 -14.07 18.85
CA LEU A 35 13.46 -14.90 17.97
C LEU A 35 14.33 -14.03 17.04
N ILE A 36 13.74 -12.95 16.51
CA ILE A 36 14.48 -12.00 15.67
C ILE A 36 15.60 -11.33 16.47
N LEU A 37 15.34 -10.89 17.70
CA LEU A 37 16.34 -10.26 18.56
C LEU A 37 17.45 -11.24 18.97
N ALA A 38 17.12 -12.51 19.16
CA ALA A 38 18.10 -13.58 19.41
C ALA A 38 19.00 -13.88 18.19
N GLY A 39 18.62 -13.40 17.00
CA GLY A 39 19.41 -13.53 15.78
C GLY A 39 19.08 -14.76 14.94
N SER A 40 18.04 -15.52 15.28
CA SER A 40 17.57 -16.68 14.52
C SER A 40 16.95 -16.26 13.18
N ASP A 41 17.12 -17.10 12.16
CA ASP A 41 16.32 -16.99 10.94
C ASP A 41 14.85 -17.29 11.28
N LEU A 42 13.92 -16.64 10.59
CA LEU A 42 12.50 -16.73 10.90
C LEU A 42 11.66 -16.79 9.64
N ILE A 43 10.80 -17.79 9.53
CA ILE A 43 9.69 -17.84 8.59
C ILE A 43 8.42 -17.52 9.38
N ALA A 44 7.76 -16.43 9.01
CA ALA A 44 6.54 -15.96 9.66
C ALA A 44 5.38 -15.94 8.66
N GLN A 45 4.45 -16.87 8.83
CA GLN A 45 3.17 -16.87 8.13
C GLN A 45 2.16 -16.05 8.93
N ALA A 46 1.80 -14.88 8.41
CA ALA A 46 0.81 -14.02 9.06
C ALA A 46 0.13 -13.08 8.03
N PRO A 47 -1.15 -12.72 8.23
CA PRO A 47 -1.89 -11.89 7.29
C PRO A 47 -1.32 -10.47 7.16
N THR A 48 -1.78 -9.71 6.15
CA THR A 48 -1.41 -8.29 6.01
C THR A 48 -1.99 -7.49 7.18
N GLY A 49 -1.23 -6.54 7.73
CA GLY A 49 -1.70 -5.69 8.82
C GLY A 49 -1.56 -6.29 10.22
N SER A 50 -1.00 -7.50 10.36
CA SER A 50 -0.73 -8.13 11.66
C SER A 50 0.41 -7.50 12.46
N GLY A 51 1.11 -6.50 11.92
CA GLY A 51 2.22 -5.82 12.59
C GLY A 51 3.62 -6.35 12.25
N LYS A 52 3.77 -7.15 11.18
CA LYS A 52 5.04 -7.74 10.71
C LYS A 52 6.15 -6.70 10.52
N THR A 53 5.84 -5.56 9.93
CA THR A 53 6.80 -4.48 9.66
C THR A 53 7.45 -3.95 10.94
N ALA A 54 6.72 -3.85 12.04
CA ALA A 54 7.30 -3.45 13.31
C ALA A 54 8.21 -4.55 13.89
N ALA A 55 7.81 -5.83 13.78
CA ALA A 55 8.62 -6.95 14.24
C ALA A 55 10.00 -6.99 13.56
N PHE A 56 10.05 -7.05 12.22
CA PHE A 56 11.35 -7.06 11.54
C PHE A 56 12.05 -5.70 11.57
N GLY A 57 11.30 -4.60 11.62
CA GLY A 57 11.84 -3.24 11.70
C GLY A 57 12.61 -3.01 12.99
N LEU A 58 12.07 -3.42 14.13
CA LEU A 58 12.76 -3.36 15.42
C LEU A 58 13.99 -4.28 15.41
N GLY A 59 13.83 -5.52 14.94
CA GLY A 59 14.92 -6.48 14.86
C GLY A 59 16.11 -6.02 14.01
N LEU A 60 15.85 -5.49 12.81
CA LEU A 60 16.92 -4.98 11.95
C LEU A 60 17.57 -3.74 12.57
N LEU A 61 16.78 -2.82 13.14
CA LEU A 61 17.29 -1.56 13.71
C LEU A 61 18.10 -1.79 15.00
N GLN A 62 17.70 -2.74 15.84
CA GLN A 62 18.40 -3.13 17.07
C GLN A 62 19.88 -3.39 16.81
N ARG A 63 20.18 -3.98 15.66
CA ARG A 63 21.53 -4.37 15.35
C ARG A 63 22.32 -3.15 14.81
N ILE A 64 21.70 -2.16 14.16
CA ILE A 64 22.40 -1.19 13.25
C ILE A 64 23.49 -0.41 13.98
N ASP A 65 24.67 -0.34 13.35
CA ASP A 65 25.76 0.55 13.76
C ASP A 65 25.85 1.76 12.81
N VAL A 66 25.39 2.92 13.28
CA VAL A 66 25.39 4.16 12.47
C VAL A 66 26.78 4.76 12.25
N THR A 67 27.81 4.30 12.97
CA THR A 67 29.19 4.77 12.76
C THR A 67 29.82 4.15 11.51
N ASN A 68 29.27 3.02 11.05
CA ASN A 68 29.75 2.28 9.90
C ASN A 68 28.88 2.56 8.67
N ALA A 69 29.36 3.48 7.81
CA ALA A 69 28.70 3.89 6.57
C ALA A 69 28.74 2.81 5.48
N ARG A 70 28.06 1.69 5.72
CA ARG A 70 27.84 0.56 4.80
C ARG A 70 26.39 0.08 4.93
N VAL A 71 25.91 -0.59 3.88
CA VAL A 71 24.59 -1.23 3.90
C VAL A 71 24.67 -2.44 4.84
N GLN A 72 23.85 -2.42 5.89
CA GLN A 72 23.83 -3.42 6.95
C GLN A 72 22.52 -4.22 6.98
N ALA A 73 21.43 -3.64 6.49
CA ALA A 73 20.15 -4.32 6.35
C ALA A 73 19.54 -4.08 4.96
N LEU A 74 18.91 -5.12 4.42
CA LEU A 74 18.19 -5.09 3.15
C LEU A 74 16.79 -5.66 3.35
N VAL A 75 15.77 -4.90 2.94
CA VAL A 75 14.38 -5.37 2.88
C VAL A 75 13.93 -5.39 1.43
N LEU A 76 13.53 -6.58 0.97
CA LEU A 76 12.94 -6.78 -0.35
C LEU A 76 11.41 -6.82 -0.23
N CYS A 77 10.74 -6.05 -1.08
CA CYS A 77 9.28 -6.00 -1.18
C CYS A 77 8.84 -6.22 -2.64
N PRO A 78 7.68 -6.85 -2.91
CA PRO A 78 7.19 -7.11 -4.26
C PRO A 78 6.87 -5.84 -5.07
N THR A 79 6.41 -4.78 -4.40
CA THR A 79 5.91 -3.58 -5.06
C THR A 79 6.62 -2.33 -4.56
N ARG A 80 6.54 -1.27 -5.37
CA ARG A 80 7.18 0.00 -5.05
C ARG A 80 6.47 0.69 -3.89
N GLU A 81 5.16 0.56 -3.87
CA GLU A 81 4.24 1.10 -2.90
C GLU A 81 4.54 0.49 -1.54
N LEU A 82 4.57 -0.85 -1.43
CA LEU A 82 4.95 -1.53 -0.19
C LEU A 82 6.37 -1.15 0.26
N ALA A 83 7.33 -1.08 -0.65
CA ALA A 83 8.69 -0.66 -0.32
C ALA A 83 8.74 0.77 0.27
N ASP A 84 8.00 1.72 -0.30
CA ASP A 84 7.91 3.08 0.23
C ASP A 84 7.28 3.11 1.63
N GLN A 85 6.26 2.28 1.86
CA GLN A 85 5.60 2.16 3.16
C GLN A 85 6.50 1.56 4.22
N VAL A 86 7.15 0.44 3.92
CA VAL A 86 8.12 -0.19 4.80
C VAL A 86 9.26 0.79 5.11
N ALA A 87 9.76 1.53 4.11
CA ALA A 87 10.78 2.54 4.33
C ALA A 87 10.29 3.70 5.22
N LYS A 88 9.03 4.14 5.10
CA LYS A 88 8.43 5.14 5.98
C LYS A 88 8.30 4.62 7.41
N GLU A 89 7.85 3.39 7.57
CA GLU A 89 7.63 2.79 8.89
C GLU A 89 8.95 2.56 9.63
N ILE A 90 9.97 2.03 8.95
CA ILE A 90 11.32 1.92 9.50
C ILE A 90 11.86 3.29 9.93
N ARG A 91 11.61 4.36 9.16
CA ARG A 91 12.04 5.72 9.55
C ARG A 91 11.33 6.22 10.80
N LYS A 92 10.05 5.90 11.00
CA LYS A 92 9.31 6.26 12.23
C LYS A 92 9.85 5.49 13.44
N LEU A 93 10.03 4.18 13.30
CA LEU A 93 10.64 3.33 14.35
C LEU A 93 12.07 3.80 14.71
N ALA A 94 12.81 4.33 13.74
CA ALA A 94 14.16 4.82 13.93
C ALA A 94 14.26 6.27 14.44
N THR A 95 13.17 6.90 14.90
CA THR A 95 13.18 8.32 15.31
C THR A 95 14.24 8.62 16.38
N GLY A 96 14.49 7.68 17.30
CA GLY A 96 15.54 7.82 18.32
C GLY A 96 16.97 7.47 17.86
N ILE A 97 17.18 7.07 16.60
CA ILE A 97 18.49 6.69 16.06
C ILE A 97 19.05 7.82 15.19
N ALA A 98 19.90 8.66 15.78
CA ALA A 98 20.55 9.75 15.07
C ALA A 98 21.40 9.25 13.89
N ASN A 99 21.42 10.02 12.80
CA ASN A 99 22.22 9.76 11.59
C ASN A 99 21.93 8.46 10.84
N LEU A 100 20.84 7.74 11.16
CA LEU A 100 20.40 6.61 10.36
C LEU A 100 20.01 7.06 8.93
N LYS A 101 20.41 6.28 7.93
CA LYS A 101 20.08 6.51 6.52
C LYS A 101 19.33 5.31 5.97
N VAL A 102 18.07 5.55 5.60
CA VAL A 102 17.19 4.58 4.94
C VAL A 102 16.97 5.01 3.50
N LEU A 103 17.44 4.21 2.54
CA LEU A 103 17.31 4.48 1.11
C LEU A 103 16.26 3.55 0.48
N LEU A 104 15.41 4.13 -0.36
CA LEU A 104 14.41 3.42 -1.15
C LEU A 104 14.95 3.15 -2.57
N LEU A 105 14.98 1.90 -2.99
CA LEU A 105 15.44 1.47 -4.32
C LEU A 105 14.33 0.73 -5.06
N VAL A 106 13.56 1.46 -5.86
CA VAL A 106 12.39 0.92 -6.58
C VAL A 106 12.46 1.20 -8.08
N GLY A 107 11.88 0.31 -8.88
CA GLY A 107 11.74 0.45 -10.33
C GLY A 107 10.83 1.63 -10.74
N GLY A 108 10.72 1.90 -12.05
CA GLY A 108 9.82 2.91 -12.62
C GLY A 108 10.09 4.36 -12.22
N VAL A 109 11.27 4.65 -11.66
CA VAL A 109 11.85 5.99 -11.52
C VAL A 109 13.24 5.99 -12.14
N SER A 110 13.68 7.15 -12.63
CA SER A 110 15.02 7.31 -13.22
C SER A 110 16.10 6.80 -12.28
N LEU A 111 17.12 6.15 -12.83
CA LEU A 111 18.21 5.55 -12.06
C LEU A 111 19.17 6.60 -11.46
N ARG A 112 19.38 7.72 -12.17
CA ARG A 112 20.36 8.75 -11.83
C ARG A 112 20.24 9.31 -10.39
N PRO A 113 19.05 9.66 -9.87
CA PRO A 113 18.91 10.09 -8.47
C PRO A 113 19.24 9.00 -7.44
N GLN A 114 18.95 7.73 -7.75
CA GLN A 114 19.28 6.61 -6.87
C GLN A 114 20.79 6.38 -6.83
N LEU A 115 21.47 6.43 -7.98
CA LEU A 115 22.94 6.40 -8.06
C LEU A 115 23.59 7.55 -7.28
N ALA A 116 23.08 8.77 -7.43
CA ALA A 116 23.57 9.92 -6.67
C ALA A 116 23.39 9.72 -5.16
N SER A 117 22.27 9.14 -4.73
CA SER A 117 21.99 8.84 -3.32
C SER A 117 22.91 7.75 -2.75
N LEU A 118 23.34 6.79 -3.58
CA LEU A 118 24.30 5.74 -3.20
C LEU A 118 25.74 6.24 -3.02
N GLY A 119 26.07 7.45 -3.54
CA GLY A 119 27.39 8.06 -3.33
C GLY A 119 27.75 8.27 -1.85
N ARG A 120 26.75 8.28 -0.96
CA ARG A 120 26.93 8.13 0.50
C ARG A 120 26.18 6.87 0.95
N PRO A 121 26.87 5.77 1.26
CA PRO A 121 26.20 4.51 1.55
C PRO A 121 25.15 4.64 2.67
N PRO A 122 23.92 4.16 2.45
CA PRO A 122 22.91 4.07 3.50
C PRO A 122 23.18 2.90 4.44
N HIS A 123 22.56 2.90 5.62
CA HIS A 123 22.61 1.78 6.56
C HIS A 123 21.55 0.73 6.24
N VAL A 124 20.37 1.18 5.81
CA VAL A 124 19.22 0.33 5.47
C VAL A 124 18.79 0.62 4.04
N ILE A 125 18.57 -0.44 3.27
CA ILE A 125 17.92 -0.36 1.96
C ILE A 125 16.57 -1.06 2.05
N VAL A 126 15.55 -0.43 1.49
CA VAL A 126 14.25 -1.04 1.21
C VAL A 126 14.03 -0.95 -0.30
N GLY A 127 13.66 -2.03 -0.97
CA GLY A 127 13.55 -1.98 -2.43
C GLY A 127 12.86 -3.18 -3.08
N THR A 128 12.60 -3.03 -4.38
CA THR A 128 12.07 -4.11 -5.22
C THR A 128 13.19 -4.95 -5.80
N PRO A 129 13.07 -6.30 -5.90
CA PRO A 129 14.13 -7.19 -6.36
C PRO A 129 14.82 -6.71 -7.65
N GLY A 130 14.05 -6.47 -8.72
CA GLY A 130 14.61 -6.07 -10.02
C GLY A 130 15.51 -4.83 -9.97
N ARG A 131 15.12 -3.78 -9.23
CA ARG A 131 15.95 -2.56 -9.09
C ARG A 131 17.20 -2.79 -8.24
N VAL A 132 17.08 -3.56 -7.15
CA VAL A 132 18.23 -3.90 -6.31
C VAL A 132 19.25 -4.71 -7.12
N LEU A 133 18.78 -5.69 -7.90
CA LEU A 133 19.62 -6.50 -8.76
C LEU A 133 20.27 -5.69 -9.90
N GLU A 134 19.52 -4.78 -10.53
CA GLU A 134 20.05 -3.84 -11.54
C GLU A 134 21.27 -3.05 -10.99
N LEU A 135 21.14 -2.49 -9.79
CA LEU A 135 22.20 -1.72 -9.14
C LEU A 135 23.39 -2.58 -8.68
N LEU A 136 23.15 -3.85 -8.32
CA LEU A 136 24.21 -4.82 -8.05
C LEU A 136 25.00 -5.16 -9.33
N LYS A 137 24.29 -5.42 -10.45
CA LYS A 137 24.90 -5.74 -11.74
C LYS A 137 25.74 -4.58 -12.28
N GLN A 138 25.33 -3.34 -12.04
CA GLN A 138 26.11 -2.14 -12.36
C GLN A 138 27.24 -1.82 -11.37
N GLN A 139 27.45 -2.66 -10.35
CA GLN A 139 28.44 -2.46 -9.29
C GLN A 139 28.28 -1.16 -8.48
N ALA A 140 27.12 -0.50 -8.59
CA ALA A 140 26.79 0.71 -7.86
C ALA A 140 26.37 0.43 -6.40
N LEU A 141 25.91 -0.81 -6.14
CA LEU A 141 25.49 -1.27 -4.82
C LEU A 141 26.41 -2.40 -4.33
N LYS A 142 26.80 -2.34 -3.05
CA LYS A 142 27.58 -3.39 -2.37
C LYS A 142 26.80 -3.88 -1.15
N LEU A 143 26.57 -5.18 -1.07
CA LEU A 143 25.79 -5.82 0.00
C LEU A 143 26.60 -6.73 0.93
N GLY A 144 27.92 -6.80 0.78
CA GLY A 144 28.76 -7.71 1.56
C GLY A 144 28.76 -7.47 3.09
N ALA A 145 28.30 -6.30 3.54
CA ALA A 145 28.15 -5.97 4.96
C ALA A 145 26.71 -6.17 5.48
N VAL A 146 25.78 -6.63 4.63
CA VAL A 146 24.42 -6.94 5.04
C VAL A 146 24.44 -8.15 5.96
N ARG A 147 23.87 -7.96 7.15
CA ARG A 147 23.70 -9.00 8.18
C ARG A 147 22.24 -9.28 8.52
N THR A 148 21.32 -8.52 7.96
CA THR A 148 19.88 -8.79 8.04
C THR A 148 19.26 -8.64 6.66
N LEU A 149 18.73 -9.74 6.12
CA LEU A 149 17.94 -9.76 4.89
C LEU A 149 16.48 -10.04 5.26
N VAL A 150 15.57 -9.21 4.79
CA VAL A 150 14.13 -9.40 4.99
C VAL A 150 13.45 -9.58 3.63
N LEU A 151 12.61 -10.59 3.52
CA LEU A 151 11.69 -10.80 2.41
C LEU A 151 10.27 -10.54 2.93
N ASP A 152 9.67 -9.40 2.57
CA ASP A 152 8.31 -9.04 2.96
C ASP A 152 7.34 -9.32 1.81
N GLU A 153 6.22 -9.99 2.10
CA GLU A 153 5.30 -10.57 1.11
C GLU A 153 6.03 -11.48 0.10
N ALA A 154 6.75 -12.47 0.61
CA ALA A 154 7.59 -13.36 -0.19
C ALA A 154 6.79 -14.16 -1.23
N ASP A 155 5.61 -14.67 -0.88
CA ASP A 155 4.67 -15.31 -1.82
C ASP A 155 4.40 -14.44 -3.05
N ARG A 156 4.11 -13.16 -2.84
CA ARG A 156 3.88 -12.19 -3.91
C ARG A 156 5.09 -11.97 -4.80
N MET A 157 6.29 -11.97 -4.24
CA MET A 157 7.49 -11.83 -5.06
C MET A 157 7.67 -13.03 -5.99
N LEU A 158 7.29 -14.24 -5.55
CA LEU A 158 7.35 -15.44 -6.39
C LEU A 158 6.26 -15.45 -7.45
N ASP A 159 5.04 -15.05 -7.12
CA ASP A 159 3.94 -14.86 -8.10
C ASP A 159 4.34 -13.91 -9.24
N MET A 160 5.21 -12.93 -8.94
CA MET A 160 5.71 -11.93 -9.89
C MET A 160 6.96 -12.39 -10.65
N GLY A 161 7.46 -13.61 -10.40
CA GLY A 161 8.63 -14.16 -11.07
C GLY A 161 9.97 -13.64 -10.57
N PHE A 162 10.03 -13.05 -9.36
CA PHE A 162 11.29 -12.52 -8.80
C PHE A 162 12.16 -13.56 -8.10
N GLU A 163 11.87 -14.86 -8.23
CA GLU A 163 12.61 -15.90 -7.51
C GLU A 163 14.12 -15.87 -7.82
N ASP A 164 14.49 -15.87 -9.10
CA ASP A 164 15.89 -15.84 -9.52
C ASP A 164 16.59 -14.53 -9.08
N ASP A 165 15.88 -13.40 -9.16
CA ASP A 165 16.37 -12.12 -8.67
C ASP A 165 16.70 -12.16 -7.18
N ILE A 166 15.81 -12.74 -6.36
CA ILE A 166 16.01 -12.89 -4.91
C ILE A 166 17.25 -13.76 -4.63
N ARG A 167 17.40 -14.90 -5.32
CA ARG A 167 18.55 -15.80 -5.16
C ARG A 167 19.86 -15.09 -5.50
N GLN A 168 19.89 -14.35 -6.61
CA GLN A 168 21.07 -13.58 -7.01
C GLN A 168 21.42 -12.47 -6.00
N ILE A 169 20.43 -11.74 -5.50
CA ILE A 169 20.63 -10.69 -4.49
C ILE A 169 21.16 -11.29 -3.19
N ALA A 170 20.51 -12.33 -2.68
CA ALA A 170 20.94 -13.01 -1.46
C ALA A 170 22.37 -13.55 -1.57
N GLY A 171 22.75 -14.08 -2.74
CA GLY A 171 24.13 -14.51 -3.02
C GLY A 171 25.19 -13.40 -2.98
N LYS A 172 24.80 -12.12 -3.03
CA LYS A 172 25.71 -10.96 -2.89
C LYS A 172 25.76 -10.37 -1.47
N THR A 173 24.97 -10.92 -0.55
CA THR A 173 24.97 -10.50 0.87
C THR A 173 26.02 -11.27 1.69
N GLY A 174 26.21 -10.89 2.96
CA GLY A 174 27.09 -11.63 3.88
C GLY A 174 26.62 -13.08 4.09
N LYS A 175 27.56 -14.00 4.27
CA LYS A 175 27.26 -15.42 4.57
C LYS A 175 26.60 -15.59 5.94
N GLU A 176 27.14 -14.89 6.95
CA GLU A 176 26.66 -14.90 8.34
C GLU A 176 25.54 -13.89 8.60
N ARG A 177 24.58 -13.78 7.66
CA ARG A 177 23.41 -12.92 7.84
C ARG A 177 22.27 -13.69 8.52
N GLN A 178 21.43 -12.95 9.22
CA GLN A 178 20.08 -13.36 9.58
C GLN A 178 19.14 -13.11 8.39
N THR A 179 18.30 -14.09 8.06
CA THR A 179 17.26 -13.98 7.03
C THR A 179 15.88 -14.11 7.67
N LEU A 180 15.00 -13.15 7.38
CA LEU A 180 13.63 -13.11 7.87
C LEU A 180 12.68 -13.15 6.68
N LEU A 181 11.78 -14.14 6.63
CA LEU A 181 10.81 -14.33 5.55
C LEU A 181 9.40 -14.13 6.11
N PHE A 182 8.68 -13.15 5.59
CA PHE A 182 7.30 -12.86 5.95
C PHE A 182 6.39 -13.09 4.76
N SER A 183 5.33 -13.87 4.97
CA SER A 183 4.40 -14.25 3.91
C SER A 183 2.98 -14.37 4.45
N ALA A 184 1.96 -14.14 3.62
CA ALA A 184 0.57 -14.42 4.00
C ALA A 184 0.24 -15.90 3.83
N THR A 185 0.85 -16.51 2.80
CA THR A 185 0.67 -17.91 2.43
C THR A 185 2.01 -18.65 2.45
N TYR A 186 1.98 -19.99 2.47
CA TYR A 186 3.19 -20.83 2.45
C TYR A 186 3.14 -21.90 1.34
N PRO A 187 3.10 -21.48 0.05
CA PRO A 187 3.02 -22.37 -1.10
C PRO A 187 4.33 -23.15 -1.32
N ALA A 188 4.27 -24.19 -2.17
CA ALA A 188 5.43 -25.04 -2.48
C ALA A 188 6.67 -24.25 -2.91
N ALA A 189 6.49 -23.21 -3.73
CA ALA A 189 7.60 -22.35 -4.18
C ALA A 189 8.35 -21.67 -3.02
N ILE A 190 7.65 -21.27 -1.95
CA ILE A 190 8.32 -20.72 -0.76
C ILE A 190 9.09 -21.80 0.00
N ARG A 191 8.52 -23.02 0.11
CA ARG A 191 9.18 -24.17 0.75
C ARG A 191 10.45 -24.58 0.01
N GLU A 192 10.50 -24.40 -1.31
CA GLU A 192 11.68 -24.66 -2.14
C GLU A 192 12.71 -23.52 -2.08
N LEU A 193 12.26 -22.28 -1.90
CA LEU A 193 13.14 -21.12 -1.79
C LEU A 193 13.83 -21.05 -0.43
N ALA A 194 13.10 -21.26 0.67
CA ALA A 194 13.59 -21.03 2.03
C ALA A 194 14.91 -21.77 2.37
N PRO A 195 15.10 -23.06 2.05
CA PRO A 195 16.33 -23.79 2.35
C PRO A 195 17.59 -23.21 1.67
N SER A 196 17.43 -22.52 0.55
CA SER A 196 18.54 -21.90 -0.17
C SER A 196 18.95 -20.53 0.38
N LEU A 197 18.09 -19.92 1.21
CA LEU A 197 18.26 -18.56 1.70
C LEU A 197 18.50 -18.49 3.22
N MET A 198 18.12 -19.53 3.96
CA MET A 198 17.97 -19.50 5.41
C MET A 198 18.73 -20.66 6.09
N ARG A 199 19.04 -20.51 7.38
CA ARG A 199 19.74 -21.50 8.21
C ARG A 199 18.87 -21.86 9.42
N GLU A 200 18.39 -23.10 9.47
CA GLU A 200 17.55 -23.62 10.56
C GLU A 200 16.49 -22.61 11.04
N PRO A 201 15.62 -22.12 10.12
CA PRO A 201 14.68 -21.06 10.46
C PRO A 201 13.67 -21.55 11.49
N ALA A 202 13.40 -20.72 12.49
CA ALA A 202 12.20 -20.88 13.29
C ALA A 202 10.97 -20.61 12.42
N GLU A 203 9.89 -21.37 12.62
CA GLU A 203 8.62 -21.15 11.92
C GLU A 203 7.57 -20.67 12.92
N ILE A 204 6.90 -19.56 12.60
CA ILE A 204 5.74 -19.09 13.32
C ILE A 204 4.56 -18.96 12.36
N THR A 205 3.41 -19.46 12.80
CA THR A 205 2.14 -19.30 12.10
C THR A 205 1.19 -18.58 13.02
N VAL A 206 0.78 -17.39 12.61
CA VAL A 206 -0.27 -16.64 13.29
C VAL A 206 -1.50 -16.70 12.41
N ASP A 207 -2.40 -17.59 12.78
CA ASP A 207 -3.69 -17.71 12.10
C ASP A 207 -4.46 -16.40 12.18
N ALA A 208 -5.15 -16.08 11.09
CA ALA A 208 -6.11 -15.00 11.01
C ALA A 208 -7.41 -15.30 11.80
N ALA A 209 -7.31 -16.07 12.88
CA ALA A 209 -8.45 -16.48 13.72
C ALA A 209 -8.88 -15.39 14.71
N LEU A 210 -8.12 -14.29 14.83
CA LEU A 210 -8.51 -13.16 15.66
C LEU A 210 -9.22 -12.11 14.80
N GLU A 211 -10.55 -12.20 14.84
CA GLU A 211 -11.51 -11.15 14.44
C GLU A 211 -11.25 -10.56 13.06
N GLN A 212 -11.52 -11.32 11.99
CA GLN A 212 -11.93 -10.65 10.75
C GLN A 212 -13.21 -9.87 11.09
N PRO A 213 -13.23 -8.53 10.98
CA PRO A 213 -14.48 -7.79 11.03
C PRO A 213 -15.43 -8.43 10.03
N ALA A 214 -16.69 -8.63 10.42
CA ALA A 214 -17.67 -9.25 9.53
C ALA A 214 -17.74 -8.45 8.22
N ILE A 215 -17.10 -8.99 7.17
CA ILE A 215 -17.26 -8.47 5.82
C ILE A 215 -18.60 -9.02 5.36
N GLU A 216 -19.58 -8.15 5.16
CA GLU A 216 -20.84 -8.56 4.55
C GLU A 216 -20.56 -8.87 3.07
N GLN A 217 -20.73 -10.14 2.70
CA GLN A 217 -20.51 -10.61 1.33
C GLN A 217 -21.86 -10.82 0.65
N ILE A 218 -22.09 -10.11 -0.46
CA ILE A 218 -23.34 -10.21 -1.24
C ILE A 218 -23.01 -10.48 -2.70
N PHE A 219 -23.64 -11.52 -3.24
CA PHE A 219 -23.49 -11.96 -4.62
C PHE A 219 -24.70 -11.54 -5.44
N HIS A 220 -24.44 -11.13 -6.67
CA HIS A 220 -25.43 -10.58 -7.57
C HIS A 220 -25.30 -11.25 -8.93
N GLU A 221 -26.32 -12.01 -9.33
CA GLU A 221 -26.38 -12.55 -10.69
C GLU A 221 -26.73 -11.42 -11.66
N VAL A 222 -25.84 -11.17 -12.64
CA VAL A 222 -25.97 -10.07 -13.60
C VAL A 222 -25.41 -10.48 -14.95
N ASP A 223 -26.13 -10.17 -16.03
CA ASP A 223 -25.61 -10.34 -17.39
C ASP A 223 -24.34 -9.51 -17.61
N ALA A 224 -23.36 -10.08 -18.32
CA ALA A 224 -22.08 -9.42 -18.57
C ALA A 224 -22.23 -8.01 -19.17
N ALA A 225 -23.23 -7.82 -20.05
CA ALA A 225 -23.53 -6.53 -20.68
C ALA A 225 -24.11 -5.47 -19.71
N GLN A 226 -24.65 -5.89 -18.56
CA GLN A 226 -25.33 -5.02 -17.60
C GLN A 226 -24.45 -4.66 -16.39
N ARG A 227 -23.24 -5.23 -16.27
CA ARG A 227 -22.37 -5.06 -15.09
C ARG A 227 -22.11 -3.60 -14.73
N ALA A 228 -21.76 -2.75 -15.69
CA ALA A 228 -21.47 -1.34 -15.43
C ALA A 228 -22.67 -0.60 -14.82
N GLY A 229 -23.88 -0.86 -15.34
CA GLY A 229 -25.13 -0.32 -14.79
C GLY A 229 -25.46 -0.90 -13.42
N ALA A 230 -25.20 -2.19 -13.20
CA ALA A 230 -25.38 -2.84 -11.90
C ALA A 230 -24.45 -2.24 -10.83
N ILE A 231 -23.18 -1.99 -11.15
CA ILE A 231 -22.26 -1.32 -10.22
C ILE A 231 -22.75 0.08 -9.87
N ALA A 232 -23.17 0.86 -10.87
CA ALA A 232 -23.74 2.18 -10.61
C ALA A 232 -24.96 2.11 -9.66
N ALA A 233 -25.84 1.12 -9.85
CA ALA A 233 -26.99 0.89 -8.98
C ALA A 233 -26.56 0.55 -7.55
N LEU A 234 -25.61 -0.38 -7.39
CA LEU A 234 -25.08 -0.78 -6.09
C LEU A 234 -24.42 0.38 -5.34
N LEU A 235 -23.65 1.22 -6.05
CA LEU A 235 -23.04 2.42 -5.47
C LEU A 235 -24.09 3.44 -5.00
N LEU A 236 -25.24 3.57 -5.68
CA LEU A 236 -26.34 4.44 -5.24
C LEU A 236 -27.11 3.87 -4.06
N THR A 237 -27.30 2.55 -4.02
CA THR A 237 -28.01 1.86 -2.94
C THR A 237 -27.22 1.90 -1.64
N HIS A 238 -25.93 1.55 -1.69
CA HIS A 238 -25.10 1.41 -0.49
C HIS A 238 -24.35 2.70 -0.12
N ARG A 239 -24.15 3.62 -1.06
CA ARG A 239 -23.42 4.89 -0.88
C ARG A 239 -22.13 4.78 -0.04
N PRO A 240 -21.20 3.88 -0.39
CA PRO A 240 -19.94 3.76 0.34
C PRO A 240 -19.13 5.06 0.19
N GLU A 241 -18.39 5.43 1.25
CA GLU A 241 -17.52 6.62 1.20
C GLU A 241 -16.39 6.45 0.16
N SER A 242 -15.85 5.24 0.06
CA SER A 242 -14.87 4.84 -0.96
C SER A 242 -15.10 3.39 -1.39
N ALA A 243 -15.05 3.14 -2.69
CA ALA A 243 -15.14 1.80 -3.25
C ALA A 243 -13.99 1.50 -4.21
N VAL A 244 -13.44 0.30 -4.12
CA VAL A 244 -12.58 -0.26 -5.18
C VAL A 244 -13.38 -1.28 -5.95
N VAL A 245 -13.39 -1.14 -7.28
CA VAL A 245 -13.94 -2.14 -8.19
C VAL A 245 -12.78 -2.90 -8.83
N PHE A 246 -12.68 -4.19 -8.58
CA PHE A 246 -11.68 -5.05 -9.20
C PHE A 246 -12.17 -5.57 -10.55
N CYS A 247 -11.40 -5.29 -11.60
CA CYS A 247 -11.61 -5.79 -12.94
C CYS A 247 -10.49 -6.77 -13.32
N ASN A 248 -10.76 -7.74 -14.18
CA ASN A 248 -9.73 -8.66 -14.65
C ASN A 248 -8.87 -8.01 -15.74
N MET A 249 -9.48 -7.29 -16.69
CA MET A 249 -8.75 -6.66 -17.80
C MET A 249 -8.63 -5.14 -17.66
N ARG A 250 -7.58 -4.56 -18.25
CA ARG A 250 -7.41 -3.10 -18.36
C ARG A 250 -8.61 -2.44 -19.02
N ARG A 251 -9.05 -2.99 -20.16
CA ARG A 251 -10.14 -2.44 -20.96
C ARG A 251 -11.41 -2.24 -20.12
N ASP A 252 -11.74 -3.22 -19.29
CA ASP A 252 -12.90 -3.16 -18.40
C ASP A 252 -12.78 -2.01 -17.39
N THR A 253 -11.58 -1.72 -16.87
CA THR A 253 -11.38 -0.58 -15.95
C THR A 253 -11.70 0.76 -16.61
N GLU A 254 -11.29 0.94 -17.86
CA GLU A 254 -11.52 2.17 -18.62
C GLU A 254 -12.99 2.32 -19.02
N GLU A 255 -13.59 1.25 -19.55
CA GLU A 255 -15.01 1.22 -19.95
C GLU A 255 -15.94 1.45 -18.74
N LEU A 256 -15.65 0.81 -17.61
CA LEU A 256 -16.40 1.01 -16.37
C LEU A 256 -16.29 2.46 -15.89
N VAL A 257 -15.10 3.05 -15.90
CA VAL A 257 -14.92 4.45 -15.47
C VAL A 257 -15.65 5.42 -16.39
N ALA A 258 -15.63 5.19 -17.71
CA ALA A 258 -16.40 5.99 -18.65
C ALA A 258 -17.90 5.92 -18.35
N ALA A 259 -18.43 4.70 -18.11
CA ALA A 259 -19.82 4.50 -17.75
C ALA A 259 -20.19 5.19 -16.42
N LEU A 260 -19.40 4.96 -15.37
CA LEU A 260 -19.63 5.56 -14.04
C LEU A 260 -19.58 7.09 -14.06
N ARG A 261 -18.65 7.68 -14.82
CA ARG A 261 -18.62 9.14 -15.05
C ARG A 261 -19.85 9.63 -15.80
N GLY A 262 -20.35 8.86 -16.76
CA GLY A 262 -21.63 9.13 -17.44
C GLY A 262 -22.83 9.14 -16.48
N PHE A 263 -22.79 8.32 -15.42
CA PHE A 263 -23.76 8.36 -14.31
C PHE A 263 -23.50 9.47 -13.28
N GLY A 264 -22.37 10.17 -13.38
CA GLY A 264 -21.99 11.29 -12.50
C GLY A 264 -21.06 10.91 -11.35
N PHE A 265 -20.59 9.67 -11.25
CA PHE A 265 -19.66 9.28 -10.19
C PHE A 265 -18.26 9.85 -10.41
N SER A 266 -17.58 10.15 -9.29
CA SER A 266 -16.15 10.43 -9.29
C SER A 266 -15.36 9.13 -9.35
N ALA A 267 -15.04 8.68 -10.58
CA ALA A 267 -14.33 7.43 -10.82
C ALA A 267 -12.97 7.62 -11.54
N LEU A 268 -11.98 6.80 -11.18
CA LEU A 268 -10.65 6.71 -11.81
C LEU A 268 -10.29 5.26 -12.12
N ALA A 269 -9.53 5.05 -13.20
CA ALA A 269 -9.02 3.72 -13.59
C ALA A 269 -7.57 3.55 -13.12
N LEU A 270 -7.19 2.35 -12.71
CA LEU A 270 -5.82 2.01 -12.35
C LEU A 270 -5.42 0.66 -12.94
N HIS A 271 -4.46 0.66 -13.87
CA HIS A 271 -4.02 -0.54 -14.59
C HIS A 271 -2.50 -0.54 -14.84
N GLY A 272 -1.97 -1.67 -15.31
CA GLY A 272 -0.52 -1.92 -15.44
C GLY A 272 0.21 -0.98 -16.41
N ASP A 273 -0.45 -0.58 -17.50
CA ASP A 273 0.18 0.23 -18.56
C ASP A 273 0.29 1.73 -18.25
N MET A 274 -0.18 2.15 -17.08
CA MET A 274 -0.10 3.54 -16.67
C MET A 274 1.35 3.91 -16.30
N GLU A 275 1.78 5.10 -16.72
CA GLU A 275 3.01 5.66 -16.17
C GLU A 275 2.88 5.78 -14.65
N GLN A 276 3.96 5.50 -13.92
CA GLN A 276 3.91 5.56 -12.47
C GLN A 276 3.42 6.93 -11.96
N ARG A 277 3.83 8.01 -12.61
CA ARG A 277 3.44 9.34 -12.16
C ARG A 277 1.92 9.51 -12.13
N ASP A 278 1.23 8.91 -13.09
CA ASP A 278 -0.23 8.94 -13.17
C ASP A 278 -0.84 7.98 -12.15
N ARG A 279 -0.22 6.80 -11.93
CA ARG A 279 -0.61 5.87 -10.84
C ARG A 279 -0.54 6.55 -9.47
N ASP A 280 0.58 7.20 -9.15
CA ASP A 280 0.79 7.91 -7.89
C ASP A 280 -0.25 9.03 -7.70
N GLU A 281 -0.57 9.77 -8.78
CA GLU A 281 -1.59 10.83 -8.75
C GLU A 281 -3.00 10.27 -8.50
N ILE A 282 -3.36 9.15 -9.14
CA ILE A 282 -4.66 8.49 -8.95
C ILE A 282 -4.81 7.94 -7.53
N LEU A 283 -3.79 7.24 -7.04
CA LEU A 283 -3.79 6.68 -5.68
C LEU A 283 -3.85 7.77 -4.62
N LEU A 284 -3.16 8.88 -4.84
CA LEU A 284 -3.24 10.05 -3.97
C LEU A 284 -4.65 10.63 -3.93
N ARG A 285 -5.28 10.81 -5.10
CA ARG A 285 -6.65 11.34 -5.20
C ARG A 285 -7.67 10.42 -4.54
N PHE A 286 -7.46 9.11 -4.63
CA PHE A 286 -8.32 8.15 -3.95
C PHE A 286 -8.11 8.17 -2.43
N ALA A 287 -6.85 8.08 -1.98
CA ALA A 287 -6.49 8.06 -0.56
C ALA A 287 -6.88 9.34 0.20
N ASN A 288 -6.98 10.49 -0.49
CA ASN A 288 -7.39 11.74 0.12
C ASN A 288 -8.88 12.08 -0.05
N GLY A 289 -9.68 11.14 -0.59
CA GLY A 289 -11.13 11.30 -0.77
C GLY A 289 -11.53 12.24 -1.90
N SER A 290 -10.64 12.55 -2.84
CA SER A 290 -10.95 13.31 -4.07
C SER A 290 -11.50 12.46 -5.20
N CYS A 291 -11.48 11.14 -5.02
CA CYS A 291 -12.13 10.14 -5.86
C CYS A 291 -12.87 9.15 -4.96
N SER A 292 -14.12 8.81 -5.27
CA SER A 292 -14.93 7.88 -4.47
C SER A 292 -14.91 6.46 -5.03
N VAL A 293 -14.61 6.28 -6.32
CA VAL A 293 -14.57 4.95 -6.95
C VAL A 293 -13.27 4.75 -7.71
N LEU A 294 -12.55 3.67 -7.40
CA LEU A 294 -11.34 3.28 -8.11
C LEU A 294 -11.59 1.94 -8.83
N ALA A 295 -11.63 1.95 -10.16
CA ALA A 295 -11.65 0.72 -10.94
C ALA A 295 -10.21 0.26 -11.19
N ALA A 296 -9.82 -0.89 -10.67
CA ALA A 296 -8.45 -1.35 -10.71
C ALA A 296 -8.33 -2.77 -11.27
N SER A 297 -7.28 -3.02 -12.07
CA SER A 297 -6.92 -4.39 -12.45
C SER A 297 -6.19 -5.10 -11.32
N ASP A 298 -6.24 -6.44 -11.24
CA ASP A 298 -5.54 -7.19 -10.19
C ASP A 298 -4.05 -6.85 -10.11
N VAL A 299 -3.38 -6.80 -11.26
CA VAL A 299 -1.95 -6.47 -11.34
C VAL A 299 -1.68 -5.08 -10.76
N ALA A 300 -2.56 -4.12 -11.06
CA ALA A 300 -2.39 -2.76 -10.60
C ALA A 300 -2.81 -2.54 -9.15
N ALA A 301 -3.70 -3.40 -8.63
CA ALA A 301 -4.21 -3.35 -7.27
C ALA A 301 -3.38 -4.14 -6.25
N ARG A 302 -2.53 -5.05 -6.72
CA ARG A 302 -1.53 -5.74 -5.90
C ARG A 302 -0.57 -4.71 -5.29
N GLY A 303 -0.35 -4.80 -3.98
CA GLY A 303 0.49 -3.86 -3.23
C GLY A 303 -0.16 -2.49 -2.95
N LEU A 304 -1.41 -2.27 -3.34
CA LEU A 304 -2.15 -1.09 -2.88
C LEU A 304 -2.49 -1.26 -1.40
N ASP A 305 -1.83 -0.49 -0.56
CA ASP A 305 -2.20 -0.32 0.84
C ASP A 305 -3.31 0.72 0.99
N ILE A 306 -4.41 0.49 0.27
CA ILE A 306 -5.64 1.21 0.53
C ILE A 306 -6.37 0.41 1.60
N LYS A 307 -5.95 0.62 2.84
CA LYS A 307 -6.58 0.01 4.01
C LYS A 307 -7.90 0.73 4.30
N ASP A 308 -8.85 -0.02 4.85
CA ASP A 308 -10.10 0.49 5.41
C ASP A 308 -11.08 1.04 4.37
N LEU A 309 -11.22 0.34 3.24
CA LEU A 309 -12.25 0.65 2.25
C LEU A 309 -13.65 0.38 2.82
N ALA A 310 -14.59 1.29 2.58
CA ALA A 310 -15.99 1.07 2.90
C ALA A 310 -16.63 -0.06 2.06
N ALA A 311 -16.22 -0.20 0.79
CA ALA A 311 -16.69 -1.29 -0.07
C ALA A 311 -15.61 -1.81 -1.04
N VAL A 312 -15.66 -3.11 -1.28
CA VAL A 312 -14.95 -3.79 -2.38
C VAL A 312 -15.99 -4.38 -3.32
N ILE A 313 -15.82 -4.18 -4.63
CA ILE A 313 -16.74 -4.71 -5.64
C ILE A 313 -15.94 -5.55 -6.63
N ASN A 314 -16.32 -6.81 -6.82
CA ASN A 314 -15.79 -7.63 -7.91
C ASN A 314 -16.60 -7.39 -9.17
N TYR A 315 -16.02 -6.72 -10.16
CA TYR A 315 -16.64 -6.56 -11.48
C TYR A 315 -16.84 -7.92 -12.13
N GLU A 316 -15.85 -8.81 -12.00
CA GLU A 316 -15.89 -10.21 -12.39
C GLU A 316 -15.31 -11.06 -11.26
N LEU A 317 -15.83 -12.28 -11.08
CA LEU A 317 -15.27 -13.22 -10.12
C LEU A 317 -13.90 -13.71 -10.61
N PRO A 318 -12.86 -13.65 -9.75
CA PRO A 318 -11.56 -14.21 -10.09
C PRO A 318 -11.68 -15.73 -10.26
N SER A 319 -10.83 -16.31 -11.11
CA SER A 319 -10.77 -17.77 -11.28
C SER A 319 -10.13 -18.48 -10.09
N ASP A 320 -9.28 -17.76 -9.35
CA ASP A 320 -8.55 -18.25 -8.18
C ASP A 320 -9.23 -17.75 -6.89
N PRO A 321 -9.69 -18.66 -6.01
CA PRO A 321 -10.26 -18.34 -4.70
C PRO A 321 -9.34 -17.52 -3.78
N ASP A 322 -8.04 -17.74 -3.83
CA ASP A 322 -7.11 -16.97 -3.00
C ASP A 322 -7.04 -15.51 -3.47
N VAL A 323 -7.19 -15.27 -4.77
CA VAL A 323 -7.31 -13.90 -5.31
C VAL A 323 -8.59 -13.23 -4.79
N TYR A 324 -9.71 -13.95 -4.71
CA TYR A 324 -10.96 -13.43 -4.15
C TYR A 324 -10.77 -12.94 -2.70
N LEU A 325 -10.20 -13.77 -1.84
CA LEU A 325 -9.91 -13.41 -0.45
C LEU A 325 -9.00 -12.17 -0.35
N HIS A 326 -7.99 -12.08 -1.20
CA HIS A 326 -7.09 -10.93 -1.24
C HIS A 326 -7.75 -9.63 -1.67
N ARG A 327 -8.76 -9.69 -2.54
CA ARG A 327 -9.58 -8.54 -2.96
C ARG A 327 -10.48 -8.08 -1.83
N ILE A 328 -11.29 -8.98 -1.28
CA ILE A 328 -12.28 -8.62 -0.25
C ILE A 328 -11.61 -8.23 1.06
N GLY A 329 -10.43 -8.78 1.38
CA GLY A 329 -9.64 -8.40 2.54
C GLY A 329 -9.13 -6.95 2.54
N ARG A 330 -9.46 -6.13 1.53
CA ARG A 330 -9.20 -4.67 1.51
C ARG A 330 -10.27 -3.85 2.25
N THR A 331 -11.41 -4.45 2.59
CA THR A 331 -12.44 -3.87 3.47
C THR A 331 -12.47 -4.61 4.81
N GLY A 332 -13.23 -4.09 5.79
CA GLY A 332 -13.42 -4.72 7.09
C GLY A 332 -12.11 -4.88 7.86
N ARG A 333 -11.46 -3.78 8.26
CA ARG A 333 -10.24 -3.81 9.10
C ARG A 333 -10.44 -2.91 10.33
N ALA A 334 -9.65 -3.13 11.38
CA ALA A 334 -9.65 -2.29 12.60
C ALA A 334 -11.01 -2.14 13.31
N GLY A 335 -11.82 -3.20 13.36
CA GLY A 335 -13.11 -3.22 14.05
C GLY A 335 -14.25 -2.51 13.33
N ARG A 336 -14.03 -1.99 12.11
CA ARG A 336 -15.09 -1.44 11.26
C ARG A 336 -15.68 -2.54 10.36
N GLY A 337 -17.00 -2.54 10.21
CA GLY A 337 -17.67 -3.40 9.22
C GLY A 337 -17.23 -3.06 7.80
N GLY A 338 -17.14 -4.08 6.96
CA GLY A 338 -16.79 -3.94 5.54
C GLY A 338 -17.84 -4.59 4.65
N MET A 339 -17.90 -4.20 3.38
CA MET A 339 -18.83 -4.79 2.42
C MET A 339 -18.10 -5.25 1.17
N ALA A 340 -18.36 -6.49 0.76
CA ALA A 340 -17.88 -7.07 -0.49
C ALA A 340 -19.07 -7.44 -1.38
N LEU A 341 -19.15 -6.82 -2.55
CA LEU A 341 -20.19 -7.06 -3.54
C LEU A 341 -19.60 -7.78 -4.75
N SER A 342 -20.20 -8.89 -5.17
CA SER A 342 -19.67 -9.70 -6.27
C SER A 342 -20.69 -9.85 -7.39
N LEU A 343 -20.34 -9.37 -8.60
CA LEU A 343 -21.16 -9.61 -9.79
C LEU A 343 -20.79 -10.96 -10.41
N VAL A 344 -21.80 -11.77 -10.69
CA VAL A 344 -21.66 -13.12 -11.25
C VAL A 344 -22.48 -13.22 -12.52
N ALA A 345 -21.82 -13.37 -13.66
CA ALA A 345 -22.50 -13.75 -14.89
C ALA A 345 -22.81 -15.25 -14.87
N PRO A 346 -23.81 -15.74 -15.64
CA PRO A 346 -24.14 -17.17 -15.69
C PRO A 346 -22.93 -18.08 -15.98
N ARG A 347 -22.00 -17.62 -16.83
CA ARG A 347 -20.75 -18.34 -17.16
C ARG A 347 -19.76 -18.46 -15.98
N GLU A 348 -19.90 -17.62 -14.96
CA GLU A 348 -19.04 -17.58 -13.77
C GLU A 348 -19.65 -18.30 -12.57
N MET A 349 -20.90 -18.79 -12.68
CA MET A 349 -21.56 -19.53 -11.61
C MET A 349 -20.74 -20.72 -11.08
N PRO A 350 -20.03 -21.51 -11.92
CA PRO A 350 -19.13 -22.55 -11.42
C PRO A 350 -18.02 -22.02 -10.50
N ARG A 351 -17.53 -20.79 -10.72
CA ARG A 351 -16.52 -20.15 -9.86
C ARG A 351 -17.11 -19.76 -8.51
N ALA A 352 -18.35 -19.27 -8.49
CA ALA A 352 -19.07 -18.97 -7.25
C ALA A 352 -19.28 -20.24 -6.40
N HIS A 353 -19.60 -21.38 -7.04
CA HIS A 353 -19.70 -22.66 -6.35
C HIS A 353 -18.34 -23.13 -5.82
N ALA A 354 -17.26 -23.03 -6.61
CA ALA A 354 -15.92 -23.39 -6.14
C ALA A 354 -15.49 -22.56 -4.91
N LEU A 355 -15.79 -21.25 -4.92
CA LEU A 355 -15.59 -20.37 -3.76
C LEU A 355 -16.38 -20.85 -2.54
N ARG A 356 -17.65 -21.21 -2.70
CA ARG A 356 -18.49 -21.71 -1.60
C ARG A 356 -17.90 -23.00 -1.02
N ASP A 357 -17.53 -23.94 -1.88
CA ASP A 357 -17.06 -25.26 -1.49
C ASP A 357 -15.71 -25.19 -0.74
N GLN A 358 -14.80 -24.29 -1.16
CA GLN A 358 -13.53 -24.07 -0.47
C GLN A 358 -13.69 -23.38 0.89
N HIS A 359 -14.64 -22.44 1.01
CA HIS A 359 -14.82 -21.66 2.24
C HIS A 359 -15.82 -22.27 3.22
N GLY A 360 -16.59 -23.27 2.80
CA GLY A 360 -17.60 -23.94 3.64
C GLY A 360 -18.70 -22.99 4.11
N GLN A 361 -18.96 -21.90 3.38
CA GLN A 361 -19.93 -20.87 3.72
C GLN A 361 -20.87 -20.60 2.55
N ASP A 362 -22.17 -20.60 2.81
CA ASP A 362 -23.16 -20.14 1.85
C ASP A 362 -23.14 -18.61 1.72
N TYR A 363 -23.23 -18.12 0.49
CA TYR A 363 -23.24 -16.68 0.20
C TYR A 363 -24.67 -16.14 0.12
N ARG A 364 -24.84 -14.89 0.56
CA ARG A 364 -26.10 -14.15 0.38
C ARG A 364 -26.22 -13.73 -1.08
N TRP A 365 -27.27 -14.17 -1.75
CA TRP A 365 -27.61 -13.73 -3.11
C TRP A 365 -28.69 -12.65 -3.09
N ALA A 366 -28.53 -11.62 -3.92
CA ALA A 366 -29.52 -10.56 -4.09
C ALA A 366 -29.59 -10.08 -5.55
N SER A 367 -30.79 -9.75 -6.02
CA SER A 367 -30.96 -9.15 -7.35
C SER A 367 -30.55 -7.67 -7.35
N VAL A 368 -29.99 -7.20 -8.47
CA VAL A 368 -29.70 -5.78 -8.67
C VAL A 368 -30.83 -5.17 -9.50
N VAL A 369 -31.42 -4.08 -9.02
CA VAL A 369 -32.39 -3.31 -9.79
C VAL A 369 -31.61 -2.38 -10.74
N PRO A 370 -31.72 -2.54 -12.08
CA PRO A 370 -30.99 -1.69 -13.00
C PRO A 370 -31.46 -0.23 -12.92
N LEU A 371 -30.52 0.71 -13.00
CA LEU A 371 -30.85 2.14 -13.02
C LEU A 371 -31.62 2.49 -14.30
N ARG A 372 -32.81 3.11 -14.13
CA ARG A 372 -33.70 3.52 -15.22
C ARG A 372 -33.52 4.97 -15.67
N THR A 373 -32.78 5.82 -14.95
CA THR A 373 -32.68 7.27 -15.24
C THR A 373 -31.28 7.86 -15.06
N ARG A 374 -30.97 8.89 -15.86
CA ARG A 374 -29.66 9.57 -15.99
C ARG A 374 -29.37 10.59 -14.89
N SER A 375 -28.10 10.59 -14.46
CA SER A 375 -27.26 11.71 -13.99
C SER A 375 -27.88 12.75 -13.05
N GLY A 376 -27.40 12.78 -11.79
CA GLY A 376 -27.64 13.86 -10.82
C GLY A 376 -27.60 13.42 -9.36
N GLU A 377 -27.88 12.16 -9.09
CA GLU A 377 -27.93 11.60 -7.72
C GLU A 377 -26.62 10.95 -7.25
N ALA A 378 -25.65 10.77 -8.14
CA ALA A 378 -24.38 10.14 -7.82
C ALA A 378 -23.60 10.97 -6.77
N PRO A 379 -23.25 10.38 -5.61
CA PRO A 379 -22.46 11.05 -4.61
C PRO A 379 -21.13 11.52 -5.18
N GLN A 380 -20.86 12.82 -5.07
CA GLN A 380 -19.55 13.38 -5.38
C GLN A 380 -18.56 13.08 -4.26
N ALA A 381 -17.28 12.99 -4.62
CA ALA A 381 -16.23 12.89 -3.62
C ALA A 381 -16.21 14.17 -2.75
N LYS A 382 -16.16 14.01 -1.43
CA LYS A 382 -16.21 15.14 -0.48
C LYS A 382 -15.03 16.11 -0.65
N MET A 383 -13.90 15.59 -1.11
CA MET A 383 -12.70 16.37 -1.38
C MET A 383 -12.47 16.57 -2.88
N ALA A 384 -11.58 17.50 -3.19
CA ALA A 384 -11.00 17.70 -4.50
C ALA A 384 -9.51 18.05 -4.33
N THR A 385 -8.67 17.66 -5.29
CA THR A 385 -7.23 17.85 -5.18
C THR A 385 -6.76 19.02 -6.05
N LEU A 386 -6.02 19.94 -5.43
CA LEU A 386 -5.22 20.93 -6.15
C LEU A 386 -3.79 20.41 -6.30
N ARG A 387 -3.23 20.60 -7.48
CA ARG A 387 -1.81 20.37 -7.77
C ARG A 387 -1.09 21.69 -7.88
N ILE A 388 0.06 21.75 -7.23
CA ILE A 388 1.03 22.83 -7.30
C ILE A 388 2.26 22.26 -8.04
N ASP A 389 2.69 22.94 -9.11
CA ASP A 389 3.89 22.56 -9.88
C ASP A 389 5.18 22.99 -9.17
N ALA A 390 5.33 22.58 -7.90
CA ALA A 390 6.51 22.76 -7.08
C ALA A 390 6.56 21.71 -5.96
N GLY A 391 7.76 21.32 -5.53
CA GLY A 391 7.93 20.23 -4.56
C GLY A 391 9.15 20.38 -3.65
N LYS A 392 9.72 19.23 -3.23
CA LYS A 392 10.91 19.20 -2.37
C LYS A 392 12.11 19.88 -3.02
N THR A 393 12.27 19.81 -4.33
CA THR A 393 13.35 20.50 -5.07
C THR A 393 13.24 22.01 -4.97
N ASP A 394 12.02 22.52 -4.80
CA ASP A 394 11.73 23.94 -4.58
C ASP A 394 11.82 24.36 -3.10
N LYS A 395 12.25 23.44 -2.23
CA LYS A 395 12.28 23.59 -0.77
C LYS A 395 10.89 23.89 -0.18
N LEU A 396 9.84 23.35 -0.80
CA LEU A 396 8.46 23.48 -0.34
C LEU A 396 8.16 22.42 0.73
N ARG A 397 7.48 22.83 1.80
CA ARG A 397 7.00 21.96 2.89
C ARG A 397 5.49 22.04 2.99
N ALA A 398 4.86 21.03 3.60
CA ALA A 398 3.41 21.02 3.81
C ALA A 398 2.91 22.25 4.58
N GLY A 399 3.66 22.69 5.59
CA GLY A 399 3.34 23.91 6.36
C GLY A 399 3.32 25.19 5.52
N ASP A 400 4.13 25.27 4.46
CA ASP A 400 4.14 26.45 3.57
C ASP A 400 2.82 26.56 2.79
N ILE A 401 2.31 25.43 2.30
CA ILE A 401 1.05 25.35 1.57
C ILE A 401 -0.13 25.58 2.52
N LEU A 402 -0.08 24.98 3.71
CA LEU A 402 -1.09 25.16 4.74
C LEU A 402 -1.22 26.64 5.12
N GLY A 403 -0.10 27.31 5.43
CA GLY A 403 -0.11 28.74 5.78
C GLY A 403 -0.64 29.63 4.65
N ALA A 404 -0.32 29.32 3.39
CA ALA A 404 -0.85 30.04 2.23
C ALA A 404 -2.39 29.91 2.12
N LEU A 405 -2.95 28.76 2.52
CA LEU A 405 -4.39 28.52 2.52
C LEU A 405 -5.12 29.08 3.74
N THR A 406 -4.50 29.08 4.93
CA THR A 406 -5.17 29.39 6.21
C THR A 406 -4.94 30.79 6.78
N GLY A 407 -3.95 31.58 6.30
CA GLY A 407 -3.66 32.91 6.89
C GLY A 407 -4.85 33.88 6.91
N ASP A 408 -4.88 34.85 7.82
CA ASP A 408 -5.89 35.87 8.22
C ASP A 408 -7.33 35.87 7.65
N THR A 409 -7.53 35.65 6.34
CA THR A 409 -8.84 35.54 5.66
C THR A 409 -9.00 34.21 4.90
N GLY A 410 -8.32 33.19 5.38
CA GLY A 410 -8.11 31.91 4.72
C GLY A 410 -9.21 30.89 4.94
N LEU A 411 -8.98 29.70 4.40
CA LEU A 411 -9.83 28.54 4.65
C LEU A 411 -9.60 28.06 6.09
N SER A 412 -10.65 27.50 6.70
CA SER A 412 -10.48 26.74 7.94
C SER A 412 -9.53 25.56 7.72
N ALA A 413 -8.68 25.27 8.70
CA ALA A 413 -7.81 24.10 8.67
C ALA A 413 -8.59 22.79 8.48
N SER A 414 -9.82 22.71 8.99
CA SER A 414 -10.71 21.54 8.82
C SER A 414 -11.19 21.33 7.38
N ALA A 415 -11.08 22.33 6.50
CA ALA A 415 -11.39 22.21 5.08
C ALA A 415 -10.20 21.72 4.25
N ILE A 416 -9.02 21.60 4.86
CA ILE A 416 -7.78 21.19 4.20
C ILE A 416 -7.46 19.78 4.66
N GLY A 417 -7.48 18.85 3.72
CA GLY A 417 -7.08 17.47 3.96
C GLY A 417 -5.58 17.28 3.83
N LYS A 418 -5.19 16.07 3.43
CA LYS A 418 -3.78 15.68 3.30
C LYS A 418 -3.02 16.56 2.31
N ILE A 419 -1.81 16.93 2.68
CA ILE A 419 -0.84 17.64 1.83
C ILE A 419 0.34 16.70 1.58
N ASP A 420 0.53 16.29 0.33
CA ASP A 420 1.61 15.40 -0.08
C ASP A 420 2.62 16.17 -0.94
N ILE A 421 3.89 16.14 -0.54
CA ILE A 421 5.00 16.83 -1.22
C ILE A 421 5.86 15.79 -1.94
N PHE A 422 5.91 15.87 -3.27
CA PHE A 422 6.78 15.07 -4.14
C PHE A 422 8.02 15.88 -4.56
N PRO A 423 9.00 15.29 -5.25
CA PRO A 423 10.20 16.02 -5.68
C PRO A 423 9.87 17.32 -6.44
N THR A 424 9.01 17.25 -7.45
CA THR A 424 8.74 18.36 -8.38
C THR A 424 7.32 18.93 -8.28
N ARG A 425 6.45 18.33 -7.46
CA ARG A 425 5.02 18.67 -7.36
C ARG A 425 4.52 18.49 -5.95
N SER A 426 3.42 19.16 -5.64
CA SER A 426 2.72 19.01 -4.38
C SER A 426 1.23 18.93 -4.64
N TYR A 427 0.53 18.17 -3.79
CA TYR A 427 -0.90 18.00 -3.89
C TYR A 427 -1.53 18.33 -2.54
N VAL A 428 -2.66 19.02 -2.58
CA VAL A 428 -3.45 19.33 -1.38
C VAL A 428 -4.90 18.96 -1.63
N ALA A 429 -5.46 18.14 -0.73
CA ALA A 429 -6.88 17.86 -0.71
C ALA A 429 -7.63 19.04 -0.06
N ILE A 430 -8.69 19.50 -0.71
CA ILE A 430 -9.54 20.60 -0.24
C ILE A 430 -10.99 20.13 -0.27
N ARG A 431 -11.78 20.54 0.72
CA ARG A 431 -13.23 20.30 0.72
C ARG A 431 -13.85 20.85 -0.57
N ARG A 432 -14.63 20.03 -1.27
CA ARG A 432 -15.00 20.28 -2.68
C ARG A 432 -15.75 21.60 -2.88
N ASP A 433 -16.59 21.99 -1.94
CA ASP A 433 -17.32 23.27 -1.91
C ASP A 433 -16.41 24.51 -1.85
N LEU A 434 -15.19 24.37 -1.31
CA LEU A 434 -14.20 25.44 -1.17
C LEU A 434 -13.10 25.41 -2.25
N LEU A 435 -13.17 24.49 -3.21
CA LEU A 435 -12.15 24.30 -4.24
C LEU A 435 -11.86 25.58 -5.03
N ALA A 436 -12.91 26.30 -5.46
CA ALA A 436 -12.77 27.52 -6.24
C ALA A 436 -12.06 28.64 -5.45
N GLN A 437 -12.42 28.79 -4.17
CA GLN A 437 -11.79 29.75 -3.26
C GLN A 437 -10.31 29.40 -3.05
N ALA A 438 -10.01 28.13 -2.78
CA ALA A 438 -8.65 27.63 -2.60
C ALA A 438 -7.78 27.84 -3.85
N LEU A 439 -8.30 27.52 -5.03
CA LEU A 439 -7.61 27.68 -6.30
C LEU A 439 -7.29 29.14 -6.57
N LYS A 440 -8.28 30.03 -6.41
CA LYS A 440 -8.09 31.48 -6.58
C LYS A 440 -7.02 32.01 -5.63
N ARG A 441 -7.07 31.59 -4.37
CA ARG A 441 -6.11 32.03 -3.34
C ARG A 441 -4.69 31.57 -3.65
N LEU A 442 -4.48 30.29 -3.98
CA LEU A 442 -3.14 29.79 -4.29
C LEU A 442 -2.60 30.30 -5.64
N SER A 443 -3.47 30.59 -6.60
CA SER A 443 -3.06 31.10 -7.92
C SER A 443 -2.71 32.59 -7.90
N ALA A 444 -3.40 33.38 -7.06
CA ALA A 444 -3.14 34.82 -6.92
C ALA A 444 -2.16 35.14 -5.78
N GLY A 445 -2.05 34.25 -4.80
CA GLY A 445 -1.22 34.41 -3.62
C GLY A 445 0.21 33.89 -3.81
N LYS A 446 1.04 34.15 -2.79
CA LYS A 446 2.40 33.63 -2.71
C LYS A 446 2.46 32.46 -1.73
N ILE A 447 3.16 31.40 -2.11
CA ILE A 447 3.55 30.33 -1.20
C ILE A 447 5.02 30.54 -0.87
N LYS A 448 5.35 30.82 0.40
CA LYS A 448 6.72 31.16 0.82
C LYS A 448 7.33 32.30 -0.01
N GLY A 449 6.53 33.35 -0.23
CA GLY A 449 6.96 34.53 -1.00
C GLY A 449 7.11 34.34 -2.52
N ARG A 450 6.83 33.14 -3.06
CA ARG A 450 6.96 32.79 -4.48
C ARG A 450 5.61 32.44 -5.11
N ASN A 451 5.47 32.69 -6.40
CA ASN A 451 4.30 32.27 -7.18
C ASN A 451 4.58 30.89 -7.79
N PHE A 452 3.56 30.04 -7.80
CA PHE A 452 3.62 28.71 -8.42
C PHE A 452 2.39 28.49 -9.29
N ARG A 453 2.52 27.66 -10.31
CA ARG A 453 1.36 27.25 -11.12
C ARG A 453 0.52 26.27 -10.30
N VAL A 454 -0.76 26.58 -10.17
CA VAL A 454 -1.73 25.76 -9.42
C VAL A 454 -2.90 25.40 -10.32
N ARG A 455 -3.38 24.16 -10.23
CA ARG A 455 -4.55 23.70 -10.97
C ARG A 455 -5.34 22.67 -10.18
N ALA A 456 -6.66 22.67 -10.34
CA ALA A 456 -7.47 21.54 -9.90
C ALA A 456 -7.24 20.35 -10.83
N ILE A 457 -7.16 19.14 -10.25
CA ILE A 457 -7.14 17.91 -11.03
C ILE A 457 -8.53 17.28 -10.91
N GLN A 458 -9.22 17.16 -12.03
CA GLN A 458 -10.56 16.57 -12.14
C GLN A 458 -10.51 15.11 -12.55
#